data_AF-A0A2H3ECG5-F1
#
_entry.id   AF-A0A2H3ECG5-F1
#
_cell.length_a   1.000
_cell.length_b   1.000
_cell.length_c   1.000
_cell.angle_alpha   90.00
_cell.angle_beta   90.00
_cell.angle_gamma   90.00
#
_symmetry.space_group_name_H-M   'P 1'
#
loop_
_entity.id
_entity.type
_entity.pdbx_description
1 polymer ?
#
loop_
_entity_poly.entity_id
_entity_poly.type
_entity_poly.pdbx_seq_one_letter_code
_entity_poly.pdbx_strand_id
1 'polypeptide(L)'
;MKFGAAIQALHDADVEHRQLDDCRHLLYNEGTGTVRIVDFTQATGRHVCRRQLPLIHYAACPSEETMQCEELIQAGRLLGLFGSGSEYQDMDMKRACMFYKRNRALGLSYPLALEAQLQFLLRYRDSHWHGARQLDQNLKRSGRPRSYTHHRPVTPEVIDMILKETGVSRRGSNLIRIRSNTFSP
;
A
#
# COMPACT_ATOMS: atom_id res chain seq x y z
N MET A 1 5.51 10.36 -4.53
CA MET A 1 6.98 10.28 -4.39
C MET A 1 7.47 8.97 -5.01
N LYS A 2 8.49 9.01 -5.88
CA LYS A 2 8.94 7.84 -6.65
C LYS A 2 9.65 6.78 -5.80
N PHE A 3 10.42 7.19 -4.78
CA PHE A 3 11.11 6.26 -3.87
C PHE A 3 10.15 5.39 -3.05
N GLY A 4 9.09 5.98 -2.46
CA GLY A 4 8.11 5.19 -1.70
C GLY A 4 7.41 4.11 -2.53
N ALA A 5 7.22 4.33 -3.83
CA ALA A 5 6.70 3.32 -4.74
C ALA A 5 7.74 2.23 -5.05
N ALA A 6 9.01 2.60 -5.26
CA ALA A 6 10.08 1.63 -5.50
C ALA A 6 10.32 0.71 -4.29
N ILE A 7 10.29 1.27 -3.08
CA ILE A 7 10.44 0.50 -1.83
C ILE A 7 9.24 -0.44 -1.66
N GLN A 8 8.01 0.03 -1.88
CA GLN A 8 6.84 -0.86 -1.83
C GLN A 8 6.95 -2.03 -2.82
N ALA A 9 7.42 -1.76 -4.04
CA ALA A 9 7.63 -2.79 -5.06
C ALA A 9 8.69 -3.82 -4.65
N LEU A 10 9.71 -3.41 -3.88
CA LEU A 10 10.70 -4.33 -3.32
C LEU A 10 10.04 -5.31 -2.34
N HIS A 11 9.23 -4.81 -1.41
CA HIS A 11 8.52 -5.64 -0.44
C HIS A 11 7.40 -6.47 -1.08
N ASP A 12 6.78 -6.00 -2.16
CA ASP A 12 5.81 -6.79 -2.95
C ASP A 12 6.47 -7.95 -3.70
N ALA A 13 7.80 -7.90 -3.88
CA ALA A 13 8.62 -8.98 -4.41
C ALA A 13 9.21 -9.87 -3.30
N ASP A 14 8.69 -9.77 -2.07
CA ASP A 14 9.16 -10.49 -0.88
C ASP A 14 10.65 -10.25 -0.56
N VAL A 15 11.13 -9.02 -0.78
CA VAL A 15 12.49 -8.59 -0.44
C VAL A 15 12.47 -7.48 0.61
N GLU A 16 13.35 -7.61 1.61
CA GLU A 16 13.64 -6.60 2.64
C GLU A 16 15.10 -6.19 2.49
N HIS A 17 15.38 -4.89 2.50
CA HIS A 17 16.73 -4.38 2.22
C HIS A 17 17.61 -4.30 3.48
N ARG A 18 16.98 -4.08 4.64
CA ARG A 18 17.56 -3.95 5.99
C ARG A 18 18.50 -2.76 6.21
N GLN A 19 18.54 -1.80 5.28
CA GLN A 19 19.43 -0.62 5.33
C GLN A 19 18.76 0.65 4.75
N LEU A 20 17.42 0.66 4.65
CA LEU A 20 16.66 1.79 4.09
C LEU A 20 16.41 2.93 5.09
N ASP A 21 17.07 2.88 6.24
CA ASP A 21 17.23 3.99 7.18
C ASP A 21 18.36 4.96 6.77
N ASP A 22 19.16 4.62 5.76
CA ASP A 22 20.26 5.44 5.23
C ASP A 22 20.03 5.85 3.76
N CYS A 23 20.08 7.17 3.52
CA CYS A 23 19.87 7.77 2.21
C CYS A 23 20.90 7.36 1.15
N ARG A 24 22.07 6.85 1.53
CA ARG A 24 23.13 6.41 0.59
C ARG A 24 22.68 5.25 -0.30
N HIS A 25 21.68 4.48 0.15
CA HIS A 25 21.08 3.38 -0.61
C HIS A 25 20.02 3.84 -1.62
N LEU A 26 19.73 5.15 -1.68
CA LEU A 26 18.69 5.74 -2.52
C LEU A 26 19.30 6.70 -3.55
N LEU A 27 19.32 6.29 -4.81
CA LEU A 27 19.84 7.10 -5.91
C LEU A 27 18.72 7.71 -6.74
N TYR A 28 18.79 9.02 -6.98
CA TYR A 28 17.90 9.74 -7.89
C TYR A 28 18.68 10.24 -9.11
N ASN A 29 18.23 9.87 -10.30
CA ASN A 29 18.74 10.43 -11.54
C ASN A 29 17.82 11.59 -11.94
N GLU A 30 18.32 12.83 -11.83
CA GLU A 30 17.56 14.04 -12.18
C GLU A 30 17.18 14.08 -13.66
N GLY A 31 18.10 13.72 -14.56
CA GLY A 31 17.89 13.79 -16.01
C GLY A 31 16.77 12.88 -16.51
N THR A 32 16.58 11.72 -15.89
CA THR A 32 15.50 10.77 -16.24
C THR A 32 14.35 10.77 -15.23
N GLY A 33 14.51 11.48 -14.11
CA GLY A 33 13.66 11.39 -12.94
C GLY A 33 13.51 9.97 -12.38
N THR A 34 14.48 9.08 -12.61
CA THR A 34 14.42 7.67 -12.18
C THR A 34 14.97 7.51 -10.77
N VAL A 35 14.33 6.68 -9.96
CA VAL A 35 14.83 6.28 -8.65
C VAL A 35 15.41 4.87 -8.71
N ARG A 36 16.50 4.63 -7.97
CA ARG A 36 17.11 3.31 -7.81
C ARG A 36 17.41 3.07 -6.33
N ILE A 37 17.15 1.84 -5.89
CA ILE A 37 17.59 1.34 -4.60
C ILE A 37 18.86 0.52 -4.88
N VAL A 38 19.92 0.73 -4.11
CA VAL A 38 21.25 0.13 -4.37
C VAL A 38 21.87 -0.45 -3.10
N ASP A 39 22.86 -1.33 -3.30
CA ASP A 39 23.58 -2.05 -2.26
C ASP A 39 22.67 -2.98 -1.43
N PHE A 40 22.41 -4.16 -2.01
CA PHE A 40 21.59 -5.23 -1.43
C PHE A 40 22.40 -6.19 -0.56
N THR A 41 23.56 -5.78 -0.05
CA THR A 41 24.48 -6.69 0.67
C THR A 41 23.82 -7.30 1.91
N GLN A 42 22.97 -6.55 2.61
CA GLN A 42 22.21 -7.05 3.78
C GLN A 42 20.79 -7.48 3.44
N ALA A 43 20.38 -7.41 2.17
CA ALA A 43 19.02 -7.70 1.78
C ALA A 43 18.69 -9.19 1.99
N THR A 44 17.44 -9.46 2.38
CA THR A 44 16.93 -10.82 2.56
C THR A 44 15.81 -11.08 1.56
N GLY A 45 15.82 -12.27 0.97
CA GLY A 45 14.68 -12.79 0.20
C GLY A 45 13.71 -13.55 1.09
N ARG A 46 12.47 -13.73 0.61
CA ARG A 46 11.35 -14.38 1.32
C ARG A 46 10.84 -13.57 2.53
N HIS A 47 11.05 -12.26 2.52
CA HIS A 47 10.44 -11.36 3.49
C HIS A 47 8.93 -11.31 3.24
N VAL A 48 8.15 -11.89 4.14
CA VAL A 48 6.68 -11.82 4.07
C VAL A 48 6.24 -10.48 4.66
N CYS A 49 6.21 -9.44 3.84
CA CYS A 49 5.77 -8.11 4.27
C CYS A 49 4.29 -8.17 4.68
N ARG A 50 3.99 -7.83 5.94
CA ARG A 50 2.61 -7.82 6.50
C ARG A 50 2.00 -6.43 6.59
N ARG A 51 2.63 -5.45 5.92
CA ARG A 51 2.17 -4.06 5.90
C ARG A 51 0.65 -3.89 5.74
N GLN A 52 0.06 -2.98 6.51
CA GLN A 52 -1.38 -2.67 6.38
C GLN A 52 -1.65 -1.30 5.74
N LEU A 53 -0.59 -0.54 5.50
CA LEU A 53 -0.65 0.79 4.93
C LEU A 53 0.31 0.88 3.72
N PRO A 54 -0.07 1.63 2.68
CA PRO A 54 0.87 2.00 1.64
C PRO A 54 1.85 3.04 2.18
N LEU A 55 3.07 3.04 1.63
CA LEU A 55 4.12 4.00 1.94
C LEU A 55 3.86 5.33 1.22
N ILE A 56 3.00 6.15 1.82
CA ILE A 56 2.61 7.48 1.34
C ILE A 56 2.72 8.51 2.47
N HIS A 57 2.42 9.78 2.15
CA HIS A 57 2.47 10.83 3.17
C HIS A 57 1.28 10.74 4.13
N TYR A 58 1.57 10.69 5.43
CA TYR A 58 0.63 10.75 6.55
C TYR A 58 0.99 11.91 7.49
N ALA A 59 0.00 12.48 8.16
CA ALA A 59 0.20 13.55 9.15
C ALA A 59 0.87 13.04 10.44
N ALA A 60 0.79 11.74 10.71
CA ALA A 60 1.46 11.05 11.80
C ALA A 60 2.38 9.93 11.30
N CYS A 61 3.37 9.57 12.12
CA CYS A 61 4.13 8.34 11.94
C CYS A 61 3.32 7.14 12.44
N PRO A 62 3.10 6.10 11.62
CA PRO A 62 2.43 4.90 12.09
C PRO A 62 3.32 4.15 13.08
N SER A 63 2.69 3.56 14.10
CA SER A 63 3.31 2.56 14.97
C SER A 63 3.58 1.23 14.24
N GLU A 64 4.40 0.36 14.84
CA GLU A 64 4.63 -1.00 14.33
C GLU A 64 3.35 -1.83 14.28
N GLU A 65 2.43 -1.63 15.23
CA GLU A 65 1.14 -2.32 15.25
C GLU A 65 0.28 -1.98 14.02
N THR A 66 0.36 -0.73 13.57
CA THR A 66 -0.42 -0.20 12.45
C THR A 66 0.26 -0.45 11.11
N MET A 67 1.55 -0.13 10.99
CA MET A 67 2.28 -0.34 9.73
C MET A 67 2.55 -1.82 9.50
N GLN A 68 2.90 -2.60 10.53
CA GLN A 68 3.31 -4.01 10.47
C GLN A 68 4.54 -4.30 9.60
N CYS A 69 5.43 -3.31 9.45
CA CYS A 69 6.73 -3.48 8.81
C CYS A 69 7.67 -2.37 9.27
N GLU A 70 8.70 -2.72 10.05
CA GLU A 70 9.64 -1.76 10.65
C GLU A 70 10.47 -1.03 9.58
N GLU A 71 11.02 -1.75 8.60
CA GLU A 71 11.79 -1.15 7.51
C GLU A 71 10.98 -0.07 6.77
N LEU A 72 9.68 -0.28 6.56
CA LEU A 72 8.85 0.73 5.90
C LEU A 72 8.55 1.93 6.80
N ILE A 73 8.52 1.76 8.13
CA ILE A 73 8.45 2.89 9.06
C ILE A 73 9.72 3.73 8.94
N GLN A 74 10.88 3.09 9.01
CA GLN A 74 12.19 3.74 8.92
C GLN A 74 12.37 4.46 7.58
N ALA A 75 12.08 3.78 6.47
CA ALA A 75 12.12 4.34 5.13
C ALA A 75 11.16 5.53 4.98
N GLY A 76 9.94 5.43 5.53
CA GLY A 76 8.97 6.53 5.48
C GLY A 76 9.42 7.76 6.27
N ARG A 77 10.08 7.56 7.42
CA ARG A 77 10.72 8.67 8.17
C ARG A 77 11.84 9.31 7.37
N LEU A 78 12.75 8.50 6.80
CA LEU A 78 13.87 8.97 5.98
C LEU A 78 13.37 9.80 4.79
N LEU A 79 12.30 9.35 4.14
CA LEU A 79 11.70 10.03 2.99
C LEU A 79 10.82 11.23 3.35
N GLY A 80 10.67 11.58 4.63
CA GLY A 80 9.81 12.67 5.09
C GLY A 80 8.33 12.44 4.79
N LEU A 81 7.88 11.18 4.75
CA LEU A 81 6.50 10.82 4.50
C LEU A 81 5.62 10.90 5.74
N PHE A 82 6.21 10.94 6.93
CA PHE A 82 5.45 10.90 8.17
C PHE A 82 5.65 12.17 8.98
N GLY A 83 4.54 12.81 9.36
CA GLY A 83 4.55 13.96 10.26
C GLY A 83 4.68 13.57 11.74
N SER A 84 4.73 14.59 12.59
CA SER A 84 4.83 14.48 14.06
C SER A 84 3.49 14.46 14.78
N GLY A 85 2.37 14.39 14.05
CA GLY A 85 1.03 14.34 14.62
C GLY A 85 0.78 13.05 15.40
N SER A 86 -0.30 13.05 16.19
CA SER A 86 -0.79 11.83 16.83
C SER A 86 -1.42 10.91 15.79
N GLU A 87 -0.99 9.65 15.78
CA GLU A 87 -1.58 8.59 14.95
C GLU A 87 -3.11 8.50 15.13
N TYR A 88 -3.61 8.68 16.36
CA TYR A 88 -5.04 8.67 16.66
C TYR A 88 -5.79 9.89 16.15
N GLN A 89 -5.13 10.89 15.58
CA GLN A 89 -5.75 12.05 14.96
C GLN A 89 -5.59 12.04 13.44
N ASP A 90 -4.73 11.18 12.90
CA ASP A 90 -4.54 11.04 11.46
C ASP A 90 -5.73 10.29 10.84
N MET A 91 -6.63 11.07 10.24
CA MET A 91 -7.82 10.52 9.62
C MET A 91 -7.48 9.66 8.41
N ASP A 92 -6.49 10.03 7.60
CA ASP A 92 -6.12 9.29 6.40
C ASP A 92 -5.53 7.93 6.74
N MET A 93 -4.71 7.87 7.78
CA MET A 93 -4.22 6.62 8.34
C MET A 93 -5.36 5.73 8.86
N LYS A 94 -6.27 6.28 9.68
CA LYS A 94 -7.45 5.53 10.16
C LYS A 94 -8.30 4.98 9.02
N ARG A 95 -8.52 5.78 7.98
CA ARG A 95 -9.30 5.40 6.79
C ARG A 95 -8.62 4.29 6.04
N ALA A 96 -7.31 4.43 5.82
CA ALA A 96 -6.49 3.41 5.20
C ALA A 96 -6.61 2.09 5.96
N CYS A 97 -6.41 2.06 7.27
CA CYS A 97 -6.54 0.85 8.09
C CYS A 97 -7.94 0.23 8.01
N MET A 98 -9.00 1.05 8.12
CA MET A 98 -10.38 0.55 7.99
C MET A 98 -10.64 -0.06 6.61
N PHE A 99 -10.17 0.57 5.53
CA PHE A 99 -10.37 0.11 4.17
C PHE A 99 -9.61 -1.19 3.89
N TYR A 100 -8.36 -1.29 4.36
CA TYR A 100 -7.57 -2.52 4.28
C TYR A 100 -8.26 -3.68 5.01
N LYS A 101 -8.64 -3.49 6.28
CA LYS A 101 -9.35 -4.51 7.08
C LYS A 101 -10.65 -4.94 6.42
N ARG A 102 -11.40 -3.98 5.86
CA ARG A 102 -12.61 -4.25 5.06
C ARG A 102 -12.29 -5.13 3.85
N ASN A 103 -11.33 -4.75 3.01
CA ASN A 103 -11.04 -5.48 1.77
C ASN A 103 -10.56 -6.90 2.06
N ARG A 104 -9.73 -7.08 3.10
CA ARG A 104 -9.32 -8.40 3.58
C ARG A 104 -10.50 -9.23 4.07
N ALA A 105 -11.43 -8.63 4.83
CA ALA A 105 -12.67 -9.29 5.24
C ALA A 105 -13.59 -9.65 4.07
N LEU A 106 -13.50 -8.91 2.96
CA LEU A 106 -14.22 -9.18 1.72
C LEU A 106 -13.52 -10.20 0.80
N GLY A 107 -12.42 -10.81 1.27
CA GLY A 107 -11.71 -11.87 0.54
C GLY A 107 -10.72 -11.39 -0.51
N LEU A 108 -10.42 -10.08 -0.58
CA LEU A 108 -9.37 -9.61 -1.48
C LEU A 108 -8.01 -10.18 -1.04
N SER A 109 -7.22 -10.58 -2.03
CA SER A 109 -5.82 -10.93 -1.80
C SER A 109 -5.09 -9.75 -1.19
N TYR A 110 -4.03 -10.05 -0.47
CA TYR A 110 -3.26 -9.04 0.25
C TYR A 110 -2.73 -7.92 -0.68
N PRO A 111 -2.10 -8.22 -1.84
CA PRO A 111 -1.65 -7.18 -2.77
C PRO A 111 -2.80 -6.33 -3.33
N LEU A 112 -3.93 -6.97 -3.71
CA LEU A 112 -5.08 -6.24 -4.24
C LEU A 112 -5.75 -5.35 -3.19
N ALA A 113 -5.76 -5.77 -1.93
CA ALA A 113 -6.31 -4.96 -0.84
C ALA A 113 -5.50 -3.69 -0.61
N LEU A 114 -4.16 -3.77 -0.67
CA LEU A 114 -3.23 -2.63 -0.57
C LEU A 114 -3.31 -1.72 -1.79
N GLU A 115 -3.38 -2.28 -3.00
CA GLU A 115 -3.52 -1.48 -4.23
C GLU A 115 -4.85 -0.71 -4.27
N ALA A 116 -5.96 -1.39 -3.92
CA ALA A 116 -7.28 -0.77 -3.81
C ALA A 116 -7.31 0.34 -2.74
N GLN A 117 -6.61 0.13 -1.62
CA GLN A 117 -6.44 1.12 -0.56
C GLN A 117 -5.64 2.34 -1.05
N LEU A 118 -4.52 2.14 -1.75
CA LEU A 118 -3.72 3.22 -2.32
C LEU A 118 -4.54 4.03 -3.34
N GLN A 119 -5.24 3.37 -4.25
CA GLN A 119 -6.09 4.05 -5.23
C GLN A 119 -7.22 4.83 -4.56
N PHE A 120 -7.83 4.29 -3.50
CA PHE A 120 -8.79 5.03 -2.69
C PHE A 120 -8.18 6.30 -2.10
N LEU A 121 -7.01 6.20 -1.46
CA LEU A 121 -6.35 7.37 -0.85
C LEU A 121 -5.95 8.41 -1.90
N LEU A 122 -5.44 8.00 -3.06
CA LEU A 122 -5.08 8.90 -4.15
C LEU A 122 -6.31 9.60 -4.75
N ARG A 123 -7.40 8.86 -4.98
CA ARG A 123 -8.62 9.40 -5.60
C ARG A 123 -9.38 10.36 -4.69
N TYR A 124 -9.34 10.14 -3.39
CA TYR A 124 -10.14 10.90 -2.41
C TYR A 124 -9.31 11.91 -1.60
N ARG A 125 -8.01 12.08 -1.93
CA ARG A 125 -7.15 13.12 -1.34
C ARG A 125 -7.54 14.53 -1.79
N ASP A 126 -8.08 14.67 -3.00
CA ASP A 126 -8.29 15.98 -3.64
C ASP A 126 -9.77 16.40 -3.79
N SER A 127 -10.76 15.54 -3.53
CA SER A 127 -12.18 15.94 -3.62
C SER A 127 -13.16 15.07 -2.83
N HIS A 128 -13.92 15.75 -1.96
CA HIS A 128 -15.22 15.42 -1.39
C HIS A 128 -15.53 13.96 -1.01
N TRP A 129 -15.35 13.71 0.29
CA TRP A 129 -15.82 12.59 1.13
C TRP A 129 -17.25 12.08 0.94
N HIS A 130 -18.08 12.75 0.14
CA HIS A 130 -19.45 12.31 -0.15
C HIS A 130 -19.48 11.00 -0.94
N GLY A 131 -18.58 10.82 -1.91
CA GLY A 131 -18.51 9.58 -2.70
C GLY A 131 -18.10 8.35 -1.88
N ALA A 132 -17.09 8.48 -1.01
CA ALA A 132 -16.64 7.40 -0.14
C ALA A 132 -17.70 6.98 0.92
N ARG A 133 -18.45 7.95 1.48
CA ARG A 133 -19.58 7.67 2.39
C ARG A 133 -20.75 7.02 1.66
N GLN A 134 -21.09 7.50 0.47
CA GLN A 134 -22.17 6.93 -0.34
C GLN A 134 -21.83 5.50 -0.78
N LEU A 135 -20.56 5.25 -1.07
CA LEU A 135 -20.07 3.91 -1.32
C LEU A 135 -20.25 2.99 -0.09
N ASP A 136 -19.73 3.40 1.07
CA ASP A 136 -19.90 2.63 2.32
C ASP A 136 -21.38 2.36 2.64
N GLN A 137 -22.27 3.31 2.36
CA GLN A 137 -23.72 3.15 2.49
C GLN A 137 -24.32 2.17 1.45
N ASN A 138 -23.91 2.24 0.18
CA ASN A 138 -24.38 1.33 -0.87
C ASN A 138 -23.97 -0.12 -0.58
N LEU A 139 -22.77 -0.33 -0.04
CA LEU A 139 -22.28 -1.64 0.38
C LEU A 139 -22.93 -2.17 1.66
N LYS A 140 -23.29 -1.28 2.60
CA LYS A 140 -24.14 -1.63 3.74
C LYS A 140 -25.51 -2.13 3.27
N ARG A 141 -26.08 -1.51 2.23
CA ARG A 141 -27.35 -1.90 1.61
C ARG A 141 -27.23 -3.20 0.80
N SER A 142 -26.10 -3.46 0.17
CA SER A 142 -25.85 -4.69 -0.59
C SER A 142 -25.53 -5.92 0.28
N GLY A 143 -25.74 -5.84 1.61
CA GLY A 143 -25.77 -7.00 2.49
C GLY A 143 -24.42 -7.42 3.08
N ARG A 144 -23.75 -6.56 3.85
CA ARG A 144 -22.62 -7.01 4.68
C ARG A 144 -23.04 -8.13 5.66
N PRO A 145 -22.14 -9.08 5.95
CA PRO A 145 -22.22 -9.93 7.14
C PRO A 145 -22.22 -9.04 8.39
N ARG A 146 -23.15 -9.29 9.31
CA ARG A 146 -23.41 -8.48 10.51
C ARG A 146 -22.31 -8.56 11.59
N SER A 147 -21.22 -9.31 11.39
CA SER A 147 -20.08 -9.33 12.29
C SER A 147 -18.78 -9.54 11.52
N TYR A 148 -17.71 -8.90 11.97
CA TYR A 148 -16.34 -9.11 11.48
C TYR A 148 -15.78 -10.51 11.83
N THR A 149 -16.61 -11.40 12.37
CA THR A 149 -16.24 -12.72 12.90
C THR A 149 -16.85 -13.90 12.14
N HIS A 150 -17.78 -13.66 11.20
CA HIS A 150 -18.38 -14.73 10.41
C HIS A 150 -18.06 -14.57 8.92
N HIS A 151 -17.12 -15.39 8.45
CA HIS A 151 -16.76 -15.57 7.04
C HIS A 151 -17.96 -16.09 6.25
N ARG A 152 -18.82 -15.21 5.73
CA ARG A 152 -19.54 -15.54 4.51
C ARG A 152 -18.61 -15.28 3.33
N PRO A 153 -18.39 -16.26 2.44
CA PRO A 153 -17.65 -16.01 1.21
C PRO A 153 -18.39 -14.93 0.43
N VAL A 154 -17.65 -13.86 0.12
CA VAL A 154 -18.17 -12.72 -0.62
C VAL A 154 -18.28 -13.13 -2.08
N THR A 155 -19.39 -12.74 -2.72
CA THR A 155 -19.65 -13.13 -4.10
C THR A 155 -18.72 -12.37 -5.07
N PRO A 156 -18.35 -12.95 -6.22
CA PRO A 156 -17.49 -12.30 -7.21
C PRO A 156 -17.94 -10.89 -7.61
N GLU A 157 -19.25 -10.61 -7.57
CA GLU A 157 -19.85 -9.31 -7.92
C GLU A 157 -19.45 -8.20 -6.96
N VAL A 158 -19.27 -8.50 -5.67
CA VAL A 158 -18.82 -7.52 -4.67
C VAL A 158 -17.33 -7.21 -4.86
N ILE A 159 -16.53 -8.20 -5.26
CA ILE A 159 -15.13 -7.98 -5.62
C ILE A 159 -15.06 -7.07 -6.86
N ASP A 160 -15.88 -7.31 -7.88
CA ASP A 160 -15.91 -6.48 -9.10
C ASP A 160 -16.36 -5.05 -8.84
N MET A 161 -17.30 -4.85 -7.91
CA MET A 161 -17.71 -3.52 -7.49
C MET A 161 -16.53 -2.75 -6.85
N ILE A 162 -15.78 -3.36 -5.93
CA ILE A 162 -14.62 -2.73 -5.28
C ILE A 162 -13.55 -2.37 -6.31
N LEU A 163 -13.25 -3.30 -7.22
CA LEU A 163 -12.27 -3.12 -8.28
C LEU A 163 -12.69 -1.99 -9.24
N LYS A 164 -13.96 -1.94 -9.65
CA LYS A 164 -14.51 -0.87 -10.48
C LYS A 164 -14.42 0.51 -9.83
N GLU A 165 -14.70 0.60 -8.54
CA GLU A 165 -14.69 1.87 -7.81
C GLU A 165 -13.30 2.39 -7.48
N THR A 166 -12.37 1.47 -7.27
CA THR A 166 -10.95 1.80 -7.05
C THR A 166 -10.17 1.92 -8.35
N GLY A 167 -10.76 1.50 -9.48
CA GLY A 167 -10.07 1.47 -10.78
C GLY A 167 -9.00 0.37 -10.88
N VAL A 168 -8.97 -0.57 -9.94
CA VAL A 168 -8.01 -1.69 -9.90
C VAL A 168 -8.52 -2.83 -10.78
N SER A 169 -7.65 -3.47 -11.54
CA SER A 169 -8.00 -4.60 -12.42
C SER A 169 -7.84 -5.94 -11.71
N ARG A 170 -8.71 -6.93 -12.02
CA ARG A 170 -8.55 -8.33 -11.58
C ARG A 170 -7.25 -8.98 -12.06
N ARG A 171 -6.69 -8.49 -13.17
CA ARG A 171 -5.34 -8.83 -13.58
C ARG A 171 -4.40 -8.09 -12.63
N GLY A 172 -4.21 -8.65 -11.45
CA GLY A 172 -3.24 -8.16 -10.49
C GLY A 172 -1.92 -7.90 -11.20
N SER A 173 -1.29 -6.78 -10.83
CA SER A 173 0.09 -6.45 -11.16
C SER A 173 0.47 -6.76 -12.61
N ASN A 174 0.40 -5.73 -13.48
CA ASN A 174 1.34 -5.69 -14.59
C ASN A 174 2.73 -5.83 -13.95
N LEU A 175 3.29 -7.04 -14.05
CA LEU A 175 4.70 -7.31 -14.17
C LEU A 175 5.29 -6.11 -14.89
N ILE A 176 5.97 -5.25 -14.14
CA ILE A 176 7.00 -4.41 -14.74
C ILE A 176 7.90 -5.44 -15.39
N ARG A 177 7.76 -5.57 -16.70
CA ARG A 177 8.62 -6.35 -17.56
C ARG A 177 9.98 -5.71 -17.38
N ILE A 178 10.74 -6.17 -16.39
CA ILE A 178 12.17 -5.92 -16.32
C ILE A 178 12.67 -6.52 -17.62
N ARG A 179 12.94 -5.65 -18.59
CA ARG A 179 13.72 -6.04 -19.75
C ARG A 179 15.03 -6.54 -19.18
N SER A 180 15.19 -7.85 -19.20
CA SER A 180 16.46 -8.54 -19.09
C SER A 180 17.39 -7.92 -20.14
N ASN A 181 18.18 -6.93 -19.74
CA ASN A 181 19.40 -6.61 -20.46
C ASN A 181 20.37 -7.75 -20.12
N THR A 182 20.37 -8.76 -20.97
CA THR A 182 21.47 -9.71 -21.10
C THR A 182 22.73 -8.91 -21.42
N PHE A 183 23.57 -8.67 -20.41
CA PHE A 183 24.98 -8.46 -20.63
C PHE A 183 25.61 -9.85 -20.77
N SER A 184 25.97 -10.20 -22.00
CA SER A 184 27.07 -11.14 -22.24
C SER A 184 28.33 -10.31 -22.51
N PRO A 185 29.51 -10.76 -22.05
CA PRO A 185 30.78 -10.06 -22.27
C PRO A 185 31.14 -9.92 -23.75
#